data_AF-A0A7Y7IUI4-F1
#
_entry.id   AF-A0A7Y7IUI4-F1
#
_cell.length_a   1.000
_cell.length_b   1.000
_cell.length_c   1.000
_cell.angle_alpha   90.00
_cell.angle_beta   90.00
_cell.angle_gamma   90.00
#
_symmetry.space_group_name_H-M   'P 1'
#
loop_
_entity.id
_entity.type
_entity.pdbx_description
1 polymer ?
#
loop_
_entity_poly.entity_id
_entity_poly.type
_entity_poly.pdbx_seq_one_letter_code
_entity_poly.pdbx_strand_id
1 'polypeptide(L)'
;MLALAMVIEGRSRREAAALNGMDRQTLSDWVRRYNAEGMVGLKSRKSPGRTPYLTEAQKAELRRLVIEGPDPVVHKVVRWRCVDLRAEVARRWKIEVHEATIAAWLNELSLTRLQPRPVHPKKDAAVEEAFKKIRQPGARGARRNPGRHAIAKIR
;
A
#
# COMPACT_ATOMS: atom_id res chain seq x y z
N MET A 1 -30.53 7.19 18.78
CA MET A 1 -30.00 6.08 19.60
C MET A 1 -30.90 5.87 20.79
N LEU A 2 -31.94 5.05 20.62
CA LEU A 2 -32.99 4.87 21.62
C LEU A 2 -32.48 4.10 22.86
N ALA A 3 -31.66 3.07 22.68
CA ALA A 3 -31.09 2.29 23.78
C ALA A 3 -30.30 3.12 24.82
N LEU A 4 -29.53 4.13 24.38
CA LEU A 4 -28.78 5.01 25.28
C LEU A 4 -29.70 6.00 26.02
N ALA A 5 -30.70 6.55 25.34
CA ALA A 5 -31.69 7.42 25.96
C ALA A 5 -32.44 6.68 27.07
N MET A 6 -32.86 5.44 26.82
CA MET A 6 -33.51 4.58 27.82
C MET A 6 -32.64 4.33 29.06
N VAL A 7 -31.33 4.18 28.89
CA VAL A 7 -30.39 4.03 30.03
C VAL A 7 -30.26 5.34 30.81
N ILE A 8 -30.27 6.49 30.13
CA ILE A 8 -30.27 7.81 30.77
C ILE A 8 -31.58 8.06 31.53
N GLU A 9 -32.70 7.60 30.98
CA GLU A 9 -34.04 7.60 31.61
C GLU A 9 -34.17 6.59 32.76
N GLY A 10 -33.10 5.86 33.11
CA GLY A 10 -33.05 4.97 34.27
C GLY A 10 -33.45 3.52 34.00
N ARG A 11 -33.75 3.13 32.76
CA ARG A 11 -34.01 1.72 32.43
C ARG A 11 -32.73 0.89 32.56
N SER A 12 -32.92 -0.39 32.89
CA SER A 12 -31.79 -1.32 32.98
C SER A 12 -31.14 -1.52 31.61
N ARG A 13 -29.81 -1.70 31.59
CA ARG A 13 -29.06 -1.98 30.33
C ARG A 13 -29.54 -3.26 29.66
N ARG A 14 -29.99 -4.25 30.42
CA ARG A 14 -30.51 -5.52 29.86
C ARG A 14 -31.82 -5.27 29.10
N GLU A 15 -32.73 -4.54 29.70
CA GLU A 15 -34.03 -4.20 29.11
C GLU A 15 -33.88 -3.28 27.89
N ALA A 16 -33.06 -2.24 28.02
CA ALA A 16 -32.78 -1.32 26.91
C ALA A 16 -32.12 -2.05 25.72
N ALA A 17 -31.20 -2.99 25.96
CA ALA A 17 -30.60 -3.79 24.89
C ALA A 17 -31.62 -4.71 24.21
N ALA A 18 -32.44 -5.42 24.99
CA ALA A 18 -33.48 -6.31 24.46
C ALA A 18 -34.52 -5.56 23.61
N LEU A 19 -35.00 -4.41 24.07
CA LEU A 19 -35.97 -3.58 23.34
C LEU A 19 -35.41 -2.96 22.05
N ASN A 20 -34.07 -2.88 21.93
CA ASN A 20 -33.40 -2.37 20.75
C ASN A 20 -32.74 -3.48 19.90
N GLY A 21 -33.08 -4.75 20.15
CA GLY A 21 -32.63 -5.88 19.34
C GLY A 21 -31.11 -6.12 19.34
N MET A 22 -30.43 -5.77 20.43
CA MET A 22 -28.98 -5.95 20.56
C MET A 22 -28.60 -6.72 21.81
N ASP A 23 -27.40 -7.30 21.78
CA ASP A 23 -26.83 -7.93 22.97
C ASP A 23 -26.49 -6.89 24.06
N ARG A 24 -26.60 -7.30 25.33
CA ARG A 24 -26.31 -6.47 26.50
C ARG A 24 -24.87 -5.97 26.51
N GLN A 25 -23.91 -6.76 26.01
CA GLN A 25 -22.50 -6.37 25.96
C GLN A 25 -22.27 -5.24 24.96
N THR A 26 -22.95 -5.28 23.80
CA THR A 26 -22.92 -4.20 22.81
C THR A 26 -23.34 -2.87 23.43
N LEU A 27 -24.48 -2.86 24.15
CA LEU A 27 -24.93 -1.64 24.82
C LEU A 27 -24.00 -1.21 25.96
N SER A 28 -23.42 -2.16 26.71
CA SER A 28 -22.46 -1.85 27.78
C SER A 28 -21.19 -1.20 27.24
N ASP A 29 -20.67 -1.68 26.12
CA ASP A 29 -19.52 -1.10 25.43
C ASP A 29 -19.85 0.28 24.86
N TRP A 30 -21.05 0.47 24.31
CA TRP A 30 -21.52 1.78 23.85
C TRP A 30 -21.65 2.78 24.99
N VAL A 31 -22.25 2.41 26.13
CA VAL A 31 -22.34 3.28 27.32
C VAL A 31 -20.95 3.66 27.81
N ARG A 32 -20.01 2.71 27.86
CA ARG A 32 -18.62 3.00 28.25
C ARG A 32 -17.96 3.99 27.29
N ARG A 33 -18.11 3.81 25.98
CA ARG A 33 -17.56 4.72 24.96
C ARG A 33 -18.20 6.11 25.00
N TYR A 34 -19.52 6.16 25.20
CA TYR A 34 -20.25 7.41 25.36
C TYR A 34 -19.78 8.18 26.61
N ASN A 35 -19.60 7.49 27.74
CA ASN A 35 -19.14 8.14 28.97
C ASN A 35 -17.69 8.66 28.85
N ALA A 36 -16.84 8.00 28.05
CA ALA A 36 -15.45 8.41 27.86
C ALA A 36 -15.27 9.52 26.80
N GLU A 37 -16.03 9.45 25.70
CA GLU A 37 -15.76 10.24 24.49
C GLU A 37 -17.02 10.94 23.92
N GLY A 38 -18.15 10.86 24.62
CA GLY A 38 -19.43 11.40 24.20
C GLY A 38 -19.93 10.79 22.88
N MET A 39 -20.59 11.62 22.07
CA MET A 39 -21.15 11.22 20.78
C MET A 39 -20.06 10.77 19.77
N VAL A 40 -18.83 11.27 19.91
CA VAL A 40 -17.71 10.89 19.03
C VAL A 40 -17.33 9.42 19.25
N GLY A 41 -17.40 8.93 20.48
CA GLY A 41 -17.10 7.55 20.84
C GLY A 41 -18.03 6.50 20.24
N LEU A 42 -19.22 6.92 19.78
CA LEU A 42 -20.24 6.03 19.22
C LEU A 42 -20.15 5.90 17.70
N LYS A 43 -19.25 6.64 17.06
CA LYS A 43 -18.94 6.42 15.64
C LYS A 43 -18.35 5.02 15.46
N SER A 44 -18.78 4.33 14.40
CA SER A 44 -18.21 3.05 14.02
C SER A 44 -16.70 3.19 13.82
N ARG A 45 -15.93 2.40 14.57
CA ARG A 45 -14.47 2.34 14.41
C ARG A 45 -14.15 1.13 13.56
N LYS A 46 -13.28 1.35 12.56
CA LYS A 46 -12.63 0.23 11.90
C LYS A 46 -11.71 -0.43 12.92
N SER A 47 -11.88 -1.73 13.15
CA SER A 47 -10.97 -2.48 14.01
C SER A 47 -9.53 -2.26 13.54
N PRO A 48 -8.56 -2.05 14.46
CA PRO A 48 -7.16 -2.07 14.09
C PRO A 48 -6.93 -3.45 13.47
N GLY A 49 -6.61 -3.48 12.18
CA GLY A 49 -6.43 -4.74 11.46
C GLY A 49 -5.29 -5.56 12.06
N ARG A 50 -4.97 -6.68 11.42
CA ARG A 50 -3.80 -7.47 11.79
C ARG A 50 -2.55 -6.59 11.85
N THR A 51 -1.76 -6.74 12.91
CA THR A 51 -0.46 -6.05 13.05
C THR A 51 0.40 -6.31 11.81
N PRO A 52 0.90 -5.26 11.13
CA PRO A 52 1.78 -5.42 9.98
C PRO A 52 3.03 -6.22 10.35
N TYR A 53 3.48 -7.11 9.46
CA TYR A 53 4.70 -7.89 9.68
C TYR A 53 5.96 -7.02 9.68
N LEU A 54 5.99 -5.95 8.87
CA LEU A 54 7.06 -4.97 8.84
C LEU A 54 6.60 -3.66 9.43
N THR A 55 7.44 -3.09 10.29
CA THR A 55 7.34 -1.70 10.74
C THR A 55 7.63 -0.75 9.57
N GLU A 56 7.17 0.50 9.68
CA GLU A 56 7.43 1.52 8.66
C GLU A 56 8.93 1.78 8.45
N ALA A 57 9.73 1.69 9.52
CA ALA A 57 11.19 1.79 9.42
C ALA A 57 11.79 0.64 8.59
N GLN A 58 11.31 -0.59 8.80
CA GLN A 58 11.76 -1.75 8.01
C GLN A 58 11.31 -1.65 6.55
N LYS A 59 10.11 -1.13 6.27
CA LYS A 59 9.65 -0.87 4.90
C LYS A 59 10.54 0.17 4.20
N ALA A 60 10.93 1.24 4.90
CA ALA A 60 11.83 2.24 4.36
C ALA A 60 13.23 1.66 4.05
N GLU A 61 13.73 0.78 4.91
CA GLU A 61 15.01 0.08 4.68
C GLU A 61 14.92 -0.90 3.51
N LEU A 62 13.82 -1.66 3.41
CA LEU A 62 13.55 -2.53 2.26
C LEU A 62 13.53 -1.73 0.96
N ARG A 63 12.92 -0.54 0.98
CA ARG A 63 12.89 0.36 -0.19
C ARG A 63 14.30 0.77 -0.60
N ARG A 64 15.16 1.15 0.36
CA ARG A 64 16.56 1.54 0.09
C ARG A 64 17.33 0.39 -0.54
N LEU A 65 17.23 -0.80 0.04
CA LEU A 65 17.87 -2.01 -0.47
C LEU A 65 17.47 -2.34 -1.91
N VAL A 66 16.20 -2.20 -2.25
CA VAL A 66 15.72 -2.48 -3.61
C VAL A 66 16.21 -1.42 -4.61
N ILE A 67 16.33 -0.16 -4.18
CA ILE A 67 16.81 0.95 -5.02
C ILE A 67 18.33 0.88 -5.24
N GLU A 68 19.10 0.59 -4.20
CA GLU A 68 20.56 0.41 -4.27
C GLU A 68 20.93 -0.79 -5.16
N GLY A 69 20.05 -1.78 -5.22
CA GLY A 69 20.25 -2.99 -6.00
C GLY A 69 21.05 -4.04 -5.23
N PRO A 70 21.17 -5.26 -5.79
CA PRO A 70 21.92 -6.31 -5.13
C PRO A 70 23.43 -6.10 -5.32
N ASP A 71 24.17 -6.12 -4.21
CA ASP A 71 25.60 -6.39 -4.18
C ASP A 71 25.90 -7.81 -4.75
N PRO A 72 26.63 -7.91 -5.89
CA PRO A 72 26.96 -9.20 -6.50
C PRO A 72 27.83 -10.10 -5.62
N VAL A 73 28.65 -9.54 -4.73
CA VAL A 73 29.58 -10.29 -3.87
C VAL A 73 28.81 -10.93 -2.72
N VAL A 74 27.92 -10.16 -2.08
CA VAL A 74 27.16 -10.62 -0.91
C VAL A 74 25.93 -11.42 -1.32
N HIS A 75 25.16 -10.94 -2.30
CA HIS A 75 23.86 -11.51 -2.64
C HIS A 75 23.93 -12.52 -3.79
N LYS A 76 25.03 -12.57 -4.56
CA LYS A 76 25.24 -13.50 -5.68
C LYS A 76 24.13 -13.45 -6.75
N VAL A 77 23.38 -12.35 -6.81
CA VAL A 77 22.31 -12.10 -7.78
C VAL A 77 22.54 -10.79 -8.49
N VAL A 78 22.26 -10.76 -9.78
CA VAL A 78 22.40 -9.55 -10.62
C VAL A 78 21.17 -8.65 -10.51
N ARG A 79 20.02 -9.21 -10.17
CA ARG A 79 18.75 -8.50 -10.00
C ARG A 79 17.97 -9.08 -8.83
N TRP A 80 17.26 -8.23 -8.10
CA TRP A 80 16.32 -8.69 -7.09
C TRP A 80 15.15 -9.46 -7.72
N ARG A 81 14.91 -10.69 -7.26
CA ARG A 81 13.64 -11.41 -7.41
C ARG A 81 12.90 -11.42 -6.07
N CYS A 82 11.59 -11.68 -6.09
CA CYS A 82 10.82 -11.84 -4.85
C CYS A 82 11.39 -12.95 -3.95
N VAL A 83 11.90 -14.04 -4.53
CA VAL A 83 12.59 -15.12 -3.80
C VAL A 83 13.84 -14.64 -3.07
N ASP A 84 14.63 -13.77 -3.71
CA ASP A 84 15.88 -13.26 -3.16
C ASP A 84 15.60 -12.27 -2.02
N LEU A 85 14.61 -11.39 -2.23
CA LEU A 85 14.15 -10.45 -1.20
C LEU A 85 13.50 -11.17 -0.02
N ARG A 86 12.78 -12.28 -0.24
CA ARG A 86 12.27 -13.13 0.84
C ARG A 86 13.41 -13.66 1.71
N ALA A 87 14.46 -14.18 1.09
CA ALA A 87 15.63 -14.69 1.80
C ALA A 87 16.35 -13.56 2.57
N GLU A 88 16.47 -12.38 1.98
CA GLU A 88 17.12 -11.23 2.60
C GLU A 88 16.31 -10.66 3.79
N VAL A 89 14.99 -10.61 3.67
CA VAL A 89 14.07 -10.24 4.77
C VAL A 89 14.17 -11.25 5.91
N ALA A 90 14.17 -12.54 5.61
CA ALA A 90 14.35 -13.59 6.62
C ALA A 90 15.73 -13.48 7.30
N ARG A 91 16.79 -13.14 6.55
CA ARG A 91 18.14 -12.97 7.07
C ARG A 91 18.26 -11.75 8.00
N ARG A 92 17.73 -10.59 7.59
CA ARG A 92 17.86 -9.32 8.32
C ARG A 92 16.93 -9.21 9.53
N TRP A 93 15.68 -9.67 9.38
CA TRP A 93 14.63 -9.41 10.35
C TRP A 93 13.98 -10.67 10.92
N LYS A 94 14.41 -11.87 10.52
CA LYS A 94 13.86 -13.16 10.98
C LYS A 94 12.35 -13.29 10.74
N ILE A 95 11.86 -12.63 9.70
CA ILE A 95 10.46 -12.65 9.28
C ILE A 95 10.34 -13.59 8.08
N GLU A 96 9.65 -14.71 8.28
CA GLU A 96 9.33 -15.64 7.19
C GLU A 96 7.95 -15.32 6.61
N VAL A 97 7.94 -14.95 5.33
CA VAL A 97 6.72 -14.63 4.60
C VAL A 97 6.70 -15.33 3.24
N HIS A 98 5.49 -15.44 2.69
CA HIS A 98 5.31 -15.93 1.33
C HIS A 98 5.79 -14.89 0.30
N GLU A 99 6.22 -15.33 -0.88
CA GLU A 99 6.69 -14.45 -1.96
C GLU A 99 5.64 -13.42 -2.40
N ALA A 100 4.36 -13.79 -2.34
CA ALA A 100 3.25 -12.89 -2.62
C ALA A 100 3.18 -11.70 -1.66
N THR A 101 3.59 -11.89 -0.39
CA THR A 101 3.67 -10.81 0.59
C THR A 101 4.80 -9.84 0.25
N ILE A 102 5.94 -10.35 -0.21
CA ILE A 102 7.03 -9.51 -0.74
C ILE A 102 6.55 -8.69 -1.93
N ALA A 103 5.87 -9.32 -2.88
CA ALA A 103 5.30 -8.62 -4.04
C ALA A 103 4.30 -7.53 -3.63
N ALA A 104 3.45 -7.80 -2.63
CA ALA A 104 2.53 -6.82 -2.07
C ALA A 104 3.27 -5.61 -1.45
N TRP A 105 4.33 -5.84 -0.67
CA TRP A 105 5.14 -4.75 -0.10
C TRP A 105 5.83 -3.92 -1.18
N LEU A 106 6.37 -4.55 -2.23
CA LEU A 106 6.97 -3.82 -3.34
C LEU A 106 5.96 -2.92 -4.07
N ASN A 107 4.73 -3.41 -4.27
CA ASN A 107 3.64 -2.62 -4.85
C ASN A 107 3.23 -1.46 -3.94
N GLU A 108 3.11 -1.69 -2.63
CA GLU A 108 2.82 -0.64 -1.63
C GLU A 108 3.92 0.44 -1.63
N LEU A 109 5.18 0.04 -1.81
CA LEU A 109 6.32 0.95 -1.95
C LEU A 109 6.42 1.61 -3.33
N SER A 110 5.48 1.39 -4.24
CA SER A 110 5.51 1.90 -5.63
C SER A 110 6.77 1.48 -6.41
N LEU A 111 7.35 0.32 -6.06
CA LEU A 111 8.50 -0.25 -6.74
C LEU A 111 8.01 -1.25 -7.79
N THR A 112 7.79 -0.76 -9.01
CA THR A 112 7.41 -1.61 -10.15
C THR A 112 8.63 -2.03 -10.94
N ARG A 113 8.62 -3.27 -11.45
CA ARG A 113 9.65 -3.81 -12.35
C ARG A 113 9.82 -2.89 -13.57
N LEU A 114 10.94 -2.16 -13.63
CA LEU A 114 11.32 -1.42 -14.82
C LEU A 114 11.77 -2.43 -15.88
N GLN A 115 11.04 -2.52 -16.99
CA GLN A 115 11.51 -3.24 -18.17
C GLN A 115 12.18 -2.24 -19.09
N PRO A 116 13.48 -2.39 -19.39
CA PRO A 116 14.08 -1.61 -20.46
C PRO A 116 13.29 -1.93 -21.72
N ARG A 117 12.76 -0.91 -22.40
CA ARG A 117 12.10 -1.10 -23.68
C ARG A 117 13.17 -1.66 -24.64
N PRO A 118 13.01 -2.88 -25.19
CA PRO A 118 14.01 -3.47 -26.04
C PRO A 118 14.35 -2.51 -27.20
N VAL A 119 15.60 -2.06 -27.25
CA VAL A 119 16.11 -1.24 -28.35
C VAL A 119 16.75 -2.23 -29.33
N HIS A 120 16.22 -2.31 -30.55
CA HIS A 120 16.77 -3.19 -31.57
C HIS A 120 18.21 -2.76 -31.92
N PRO A 121 19.21 -3.66 -31.91
CA PRO A 121 20.61 -3.31 -32.12
C PRO A 121 20.94 -2.63 -33.46
N LYS A 122 20.12 -2.86 -34.49
CA LYS A 122 20.28 -2.24 -35.83
C LYS A 122 19.57 -0.88 -35.99
N LYS A 123 19.40 -0.12 -34.91
CA LYS A 123 18.84 1.23 -34.99
C LYS A 123 19.92 2.23 -35.39
N ASP A 124 20.01 2.51 -36.68
CA ASP A 124 20.80 3.62 -37.19
C ASP A 124 20.08 4.95 -36.92
N ALA A 125 20.70 5.81 -36.10
CA ALA A 125 20.20 7.15 -35.81
C ALA A 125 20.00 7.99 -37.08
N ALA A 126 20.80 7.72 -38.13
CA ALA A 126 20.67 8.36 -39.44
C ALA A 126 19.38 8.00 -40.18
N VAL A 127 18.86 6.78 -40.01
CA VAL A 127 17.62 6.30 -40.66
C VAL A 127 16.39 6.84 -39.91
N GLU A 128 16.47 6.99 -38.59
CA GLU A 128 15.38 7.59 -37.80
C GLU A 128 15.18 9.08 -38.09
N GLU A 129 16.26 9.85 -38.32
CA GLU A 129 16.15 11.27 -38.68
C GLU A 129 15.61 11.47 -40.10
N ALA A 130 15.95 10.60 -41.05
CA ALA A 130 15.36 10.61 -42.39
C ALA A 130 13.85 10.27 -42.36
N PHE A 131 13.45 9.31 -41.52
CA PHE A 131 12.04 8.90 -41.40
C PHE A 131 11.17 9.95 -40.68
N LYS A 132 11.72 10.66 -39.67
CA LYS A 132 11.03 11.80 -39.03
C LYS A 132 10.82 12.97 -39.98
N LYS A 133 11.75 13.21 -40.91
CA LYS A 133 11.67 14.32 -41.87
C LYS A 133 10.60 14.11 -42.96
N ILE A 134 10.30 12.85 -43.31
CA ILE A 134 9.23 12.49 -44.25
C ILE A 134 7.83 12.65 -43.61
N ARG A 135 7.74 12.72 -42.28
CA ARG A 135 6.47 12.67 -41.55
C ARG A 135 6.26 13.88 -40.64
N GLN A 136 5.71 14.95 -41.22
CA GLN A 136 5.01 16.06 -40.53
C GLN A 136 3.61 16.22 -41.18
N PRO A 137 2.58 16.71 -40.48
CA PRO A 137 1.73 15.95 -39.57
C PRO A 137 0.27 15.86 -40.09
N GLY A 138 -0.28 14.64 -40.19
CA GLY A 138 -1.72 14.42 -40.42
C GLY A 138 -2.44 14.17 -39.09
N ALA A 139 -3.38 15.05 -38.75
CA ALA A 139 -4.18 15.09 -37.53
C ALA A 139 -4.65 13.72 -36.98
N ARG A 140 -4.62 13.57 -35.65
CA ARG A 140 -5.73 13.03 -34.85
C ARG A 140 -5.45 13.11 -33.35
N GLY A 141 -6.32 13.84 -32.64
CA GLY A 141 -6.78 13.48 -31.31
C GLY A 141 -5.97 14.02 -30.13
N ALA A 142 -6.30 15.24 -29.71
CA ALA A 142 -6.05 15.68 -28.36
C ALA A 142 -6.71 14.73 -27.34
N ARG A 143 -5.89 14.10 -26.48
CA ARG A 143 -6.32 13.68 -25.15
C ARG A 143 -5.32 14.20 -24.13
N ARG A 144 -5.77 15.25 -23.45
CA ARG A 144 -5.15 15.89 -22.29
C ARG A 144 -5.26 14.91 -21.12
N ASN A 145 -4.15 14.57 -20.47
CA ASN A 145 -4.20 14.17 -19.06
C ASN A 145 -3.01 14.77 -18.30
N PRO A 146 -3.22 15.46 -17.17
CA PRO A 146 -2.19 16.18 -16.45
C PRO A 146 -1.50 15.29 -15.40
N GLY A 147 -0.30 15.68 -14.97
CA GLY A 147 0.34 15.11 -13.78
C GLY A 147 1.72 14.48 -14.01
N ARG A 148 2.63 15.17 -14.69
CA ARG A 148 4.06 14.85 -14.63
C ARG A 148 4.63 15.32 -13.28
N HIS A 149 4.81 14.41 -12.34
CA HIS A 149 5.70 14.63 -11.19
C HIS A 149 7.10 14.14 -11.55
N ALA A 150 8.08 14.99 -11.30
CA ALA A 150 9.48 14.82 -11.67
C ALA A 150 10.08 13.53 -11.09
N ILE A 151 10.80 12.78 -11.93
CA ILE A 151 11.56 11.60 -11.52
C ILE A 151 13.04 11.94 -11.74
N ALA A 152 13.79 11.98 -10.64
CA ALA A 152 15.23 12.17 -10.66
C ALA A 152 15.91 11.00 -11.38
N LYS A 153 16.74 11.33 -12.37
CA LYS A 153 17.66 10.39 -13.04
C LYS A 153 18.82 10.10 -12.08
N ILE A 154 19.13 8.83 -11.86
CA ILE A 154 20.41 8.41 -11.28
C ILE A 154 21.16 7.64 -12.37
N ARG A 155 22.45 7.98 -12.46
CA ARG A 155 23.42 7.79 -13.53
C ARG A 155 23.96 6.37 -13.61
#